data_AF-A0AAU7K7B3-F1
#
_entry.id   AF-A0AAU7K7B3-F1
#
_cell.length_a   1.000
_cell.length_b   1.000
_cell.length_c   1.000
_cell.angle_alpha   90.00
_cell.angle_beta   90.00
_cell.angle_gamma   90.00
#
_symmetry.space_group_name_H-M   'P 1'
#
loop_
_entity.id
_entity.type
_entity.pdbx_description
1 polymer ?
#
loop_
_entity_poly.entity_id
_entity_poly.type
_entity_poly.pdbx_seq_one_letter_code
_entity_poly.pdbx_strand_id
1 'polypeptide(L)'
;MKSFCLLVLIFLTYECSFAQGSASGCFIPYYNRVYTSNALEVLGSSQLFNNSPSVGLSTNYCSWTPSATASSCVICDGTLGLDVLGARVCLLGSFRYGSAGTFTMVECDLDDHTWLFGAAAGLFGILIIRKRNKL
;
A
#
# COMPACT_ATOMS: atom_id res chain seq x y z
N MET A 1 -16.35 26.09 24.63
CA MET A 1 -16.72 24.96 23.72
C MET A 1 -16.35 25.24 22.25
N LYS A 2 -16.63 26.43 21.69
CA LYS A 2 -16.30 26.75 20.28
C LYS A 2 -14.81 26.58 19.91
N SER A 3 -13.87 27.01 20.74
CA SER A 3 -12.43 26.84 20.48
C SER A 3 -11.92 25.40 20.59
N PHE A 4 -12.62 24.52 21.32
CA PHE A 4 -12.23 23.11 21.46
C PHE A 4 -12.60 22.31 20.21
N CYS A 5 -13.77 22.57 19.61
CA CYS A 5 -14.16 21.98 18.34
C CYS A 5 -13.21 22.36 17.19
N LEU A 6 -12.71 23.60 17.18
CA LEU A 6 -11.77 24.07 16.16
C LEU A 6 -10.41 23.32 16.24
N LEU A 7 -9.90 23.08 17.46
CA LEU A 7 -8.67 22.31 17.70
C LEU A 7 -8.82 20.83 17.28
N VAL A 8 -9.96 20.22 17.57
CA VAL A 8 -10.25 18.83 17.15
C VAL A 8 -10.35 18.73 15.62
N LEU A 9 -10.97 19.72 14.95
CA LEU A 9 -11.03 19.77 13.49
C LEU A 9 -9.64 19.92 12.84
N ILE A 10 -8.77 20.77 13.40
CA ILE A 10 -7.40 20.95 12.91
C ILE A 10 -6.57 19.66 13.07
N PHE A 11 -6.72 18.96 14.21
CA PHE A 11 -6.06 17.67 14.44
C PHE A 11 -6.53 16.60 13.45
N LEU A 12 -7.84 16.52 13.20
CA LEU A 12 -8.42 15.54 12.25
C LEU A 12 -7.96 15.77 10.80
N THR A 13 -7.66 17.02 10.40
CA THR A 13 -7.12 17.30 9.06
C THR A 13 -5.64 17.00 8.92
N TYR A 14 -4.88 16.94 10.03
CA TYR A 14 -3.44 16.70 9.99
C TYR A 14 -3.11 15.21 9.72
N GLU A 15 -3.94 14.31 10.26
CA GLU A 15 -3.78 12.85 10.11
C GLU A 15 -4.12 12.34 8.70
N CYS A 16 -4.72 13.16 7.82
CA CYS A 16 -5.04 12.75 6.45
C CYS A 16 -3.85 12.84 5.47
N SER A 17 -2.65 13.24 5.91
CA SER A 17 -1.54 13.57 5.01
C SER A 17 -0.45 12.51 4.89
N PHE A 18 -0.64 11.31 5.44
CA PHE A 18 0.21 10.17 5.06
C PHE A 18 -0.22 9.65 3.68
N ALA A 19 0.16 10.39 2.64
CA ALA A 19 0.07 9.91 1.27
C ALA A 19 1.02 8.71 1.14
N GLN A 20 0.48 7.53 1.41
CA GLN A 20 1.14 6.24 1.27
C GLN A 20 1.68 6.08 -0.16
N GLY A 21 2.85 5.48 -0.30
CA GLY A 21 3.33 5.04 -1.61
C GLY A 21 2.29 4.10 -2.23
N SER A 22 1.78 4.45 -3.42
CA SER A 22 0.89 3.60 -4.19
C SER A 22 1.53 3.24 -5.52
N ALA A 23 1.38 1.98 -5.93
CA ALA A 23 1.87 1.47 -7.20
C ALA A 23 0.80 0.61 -7.85
N SER A 24 0.59 0.82 -9.16
CA SER A 24 -0.32 0.00 -9.95
C SER A 24 0.48 -0.95 -10.84
N GLY A 25 0.13 -2.23 -10.81
CA GLY A 25 0.85 -3.25 -11.56
C GLY A 25 0.60 -4.65 -11.02
N CYS A 26 1.55 -5.54 -11.26
CA CYS A 26 1.51 -6.93 -10.81
C CYS A 26 2.34 -7.12 -9.54
N PHE A 27 1.69 -7.41 -8.42
CA PHE A 27 2.35 -7.70 -7.15
C PHE A 27 2.74 -9.17 -7.05
N ILE A 28 4.02 -9.44 -6.77
CA ILE A 28 4.53 -10.78 -6.47
C ILE A 28 4.85 -10.89 -4.97
N PRO A 29 4.04 -11.63 -4.17
CA PRO A 29 4.20 -11.69 -2.72
C PRO A 29 5.59 -12.14 -2.26
N TYR A 30 6.19 -13.10 -2.98
CA TYR A 30 7.51 -13.65 -2.63
C TYR A 30 8.63 -12.60 -2.67
N TYR A 31 8.56 -11.64 -3.59
CA TYR A 31 9.57 -10.58 -3.73
C TYR A 31 9.16 -9.25 -3.08
N ASN A 32 7.93 -9.16 -2.59
CA ASN A 32 7.35 -7.96 -1.99
C ASN A 32 7.46 -6.71 -2.88
N ARG A 33 7.20 -6.89 -4.19
CA ARG A 33 7.40 -5.88 -5.24
C ARG A 33 6.23 -5.86 -6.21
N VAL A 34 5.93 -4.66 -6.72
CA VAL A 34 4.92 -4.40 -7.74
C VAL A 34 5.62 -4.09 -9.06
N TYR A 35 5.40 -4.92 -10.07
CA TYR A 35 5.95 -4.76 -11.42
C TYR A 35 5.01 -3.88 -12.24
N THR A 36 5.50 -2.76 -12.75
CA THR A 36 4.66 -1.69 -13.31
C THR A 36 4.67 -1.62 -14.84
N SER A 37 5.58 -2.35 -15.49
CA SER A 37 5.63 -2.42 -16.95
C SER A 37 4.95 -3.68 -17.46
N ASN A 38 3.98 -3.47 -18.34
CA ASN A 38 3.44 -4.53 -19.17
C ASN A 38 4.54 -5.09 -20.09
N ALA A 39 4.39 -6.35 -20.45
CA ALA A 39 5.18 -7.02 -21.47
C ALA A 39 4.71 -6.60 -22.87
N LEU A 40 5.43 -7.03 -23.92
CA LEU A 40 5.02 -6.74 -25.28
C LEU A 40 3.79 -7.60 -25.64
N GLU A 41 2.64 -6.95 -25.76
CA GLU A 41 1.38 -7.56 -26.17
C GLU A 41 1.23 -7.46 -27.69
N VAL A 42 1.23 -8.61 -28.38
CA VAL A 42 0.94 -8.71 -29.81
C VAL A 42 -0.37 -9.46 -29.97
N LEU A 43 -1.48 -8.71 -30.01
CA LEU A 43 -2.85 -9.21 -30.23
C LEU A 43 -3.45 -10.03 -29.06
N GLY A 44 -2.91 -9.90 -27.84
CA GLY A 44 -3.42 -10.55 -26.63
C GLY A 44 -3.96 -9.54 -25.60
N SER A 45 -4.68 -10.05 -24.59
CA SER A 45 -5.18 -9.28 -23.43
C SER A 45 -4.49 -9.73 -22.13
N SER A 46 -3.21 -10.10 -22.19
CA SER A 46 -2.58 -10.68 -21.01
C SER A 46 -2.19 -9.61 -20.00
N GLN A 47 -2.50 -9.91 -18.74
CA GLN A 47 -1.87 -9.28 -17.59
C GLN A 47 -0.44 -9.83 -17.42
N LEU A 48 0.37 -9.78 -18.49
CA LEU A 48 1.77 -10.18 -18.51
C LEU A 48 2.65 -8.94 -18.30
N PHE A 49 3.53 -9.01 -17.32
CA PHE A 49 4.42 -7.92 -16.93
C PHE A 49 5.89 -8.33 -17.13
N ASN A 50 6.74 -7.35 -17.41
CA ASN A 50 8.19 -7.55 -17.46
C ASN A 50 8.79 -7.53 -16.06
N ASN A 51 9.99 -8.12 -15.89
CA ASN A 51 10.76 -8.10 -14.64
C ASN A 51 11.25 -6.68 -14.23
N SER A 52 11.08 -5.67 -15.09
CA SER A 52 11.49 -4.30 -14.82
C SER A 52 10.66 -3.31 -15.66
N PRO A 53 10.40 -2.10 -15.17
CA PRO A 53 10.59 -1.60 -13.79
C PRO A 53 9.69 -2.27 -12.73
N SER A 54 10.16 -2.23 -11.47
CA SER A 54 9.39 -2.65 -10.29
C SER A 54 9.54 -1.67 -9.14
N VAL A 55 8.50 -1.58 -8.30
CA VAL A 55 8.45 -0.77 -7.09
C VAL A 55 8.49 -1.71 -5.89
N GLY A 56 9.57 -1.61 -5.10
CA GLY A 56 9.67 -2.27 -3.80
C GLY A 56 9.10 -1.42 -2.69
N LEU A 57 9.00 -1.99 -1.49
CA LEU A 57 8.62 -1.23 -0.31
C LEU A 57 9.64 -0.14 0.00
N SER A 58 9.12 1.03 0.38
CA SER A 58 9.91 2.11 0.95
C SER A 58 10.34 1.77 2.39
N THR A 59 11.31 2.52 2.90
CA THR A 59 11.75 2.43 4.30
C THR A 59 10.55 2.58 5.25
N ASN A 60 10.49 1.76 6.31
CA ASN A 60 9.41 1.68 7.30
C ASN A 60 8.07 1.09 6.83
N TYR A 61 8.02 0.47 5.63
CA TYR A 61 6.84 -0.27 5.19
C TYR A 61 7.09 -1.79 5.19
N CYS A 62 6.10 -2.59 5.60
CA CYS A 62 6.22 -4.05 5.74
C CYS A 62 5.55 -4.83 4.62
N SER A 63 4.46 -4.30 4.06
CA SER A 63 3.62 -5.05 3.13
C SER A 63 2.91 -4.14 2.13
N TRP A 64 2.44 -4.77 1.06
CA TRP A 64 1.52 -4.16 0.11
C TRP A 64 0.11 -4.65 0.39
N THR A 65 -0.86 -3.74 0.37
CA THR A 65 -2.28 -4.09 0.45
C THR A 65 -3.00 -3.65 -0.83
N PRO A 66 -3.86 -4.49 -1.42
CA PRO A 66 -4.63 -4.09 -2.59
C PRO A 66 -5.72 -3.09 -2.21
N SER A 67 -5.81 -1.99 -2.97
CA SER A 67 -6.83 -0.94 -2.77
C SER A 67 -8.23 -1.34 -3.28
N ALA A 68 -8.32 -2.38 -4.12
CA ALA A 68 -9.56 -2.93 -4.67
C ALA A 68 -9.37 -4.43 -4.99
N THR A 69 -10.40 -5.09 -5.49
CA THR A 69 -10.33 -6.50 -5.92
C THR A 69 -9.22 -6.68 -6.95
N ALA A 70 -8.16 -7.40 -6.57
CA ALA A 70 -7.05 -7.69 -7.47
C ALA A 70 -7.39 -8.86 -8.39
N SER A 71 -6.90 -8.80 -9.62
CA SER A 71 -7.03 -9.85 -10.65
C SER A 71 -5.73 -10.65 -10.76
N SER A 72 -5.73 -11.82 -11.41
CA SER A 72 -4.53 -12.67 -11.49
C SER A 72 -3.55 -12.19 -12.57
N CYS A 73 -2.35 -11.76 -12.19
CA CYS A 73 -1.31 -11.40 -13.15
C CYS A 73 -0.18 -12.41 -13.20
N VAL A 74 0.66 -12.26 -14.21
CA VAL A 74 1.88 -13.03 -14.36
C VAL A 74 3.02 -12.11 -14.78
N ILE A 75 4.22 -12.32 -14.24
CA ILE A 75 5.43 -11.67 -14.71
C ILE A 75 6.31 -12.70 -15.43
N CYS A 76 7.05 -12.23 -16.42
CA CYS A 76 8.20 -12.95 -16.97
C CYS A 76 9.46 -12.46 -16.24
N ASP A 77 10.14 -13.34 -15.50
CA ASP A 77 11.39 -13.00 -14.79
C ASP A 77 12.65 -13.00 -15.70
N GLY A 78 12.46 -13.26 -17.00
CA GLY A 78 13.49 -13.24 -18.03
C GLY A 78 13.73 -11.86 -18.66
N THR A 79 14.28 -11.86 -19.88
CA THR A 79 14.65 -10.63 -20.61
C THR A 79 13.47 -9.99 -21.34
N LEU A 80 12.52 -10.81 -21.81
CA LEU A 80 11.37 -10.33 -22.58
C LEU A 80 10.17 -11.25 -22.39
N GLY A 81 9.08 -10.68 -21.88
CA GLY A 81 7.75 -11.30 -21.94
C GLY A 81 7.08 -10.96 -23.28
N LEU A 82 6.45 -11.96 -23.89
CA LEU A 82 5.66 -11.81 -25.11
C LEU A 82 4.31 -12.51 -24.90
N ASP A 83 3.23 -11.87 -25.31
CA ASP A 83 1.94 -12.52 -25.48
C ASP A 83 1.51 -12.44 -26.93
N VAL A 84 1.43 -13.60 -27.58
CA VAL A 84 1.05 -13.73 -28.98
C VAL A 84 -0.21 -14.58 -29.05
N LEU A 85 -1.34 -13.95 -29.37
CA LEU A 85 -2.65 -14.63 -29.48
C LEU A 85 -3.06 -15.41 -28.21
N GLY A 86 -2.68 -14.95 -27.02
CA GLY A 86 -2.98 -15.60 -25.73
C GLY A 86 -1.94 -16.65 -25.31
N ALA A 87 -0.96 -16.96 -26.16
CA ALA A 87 0.18 -17.78 -25.80
C ALA A 87 1.26 -16.89 -25.17
N ARG A 88 1.48 -17.09 -23.87
CA ARG A 88 2.50 -16.37 -23.10
C ARG A 88 3.85 -17.04 -23.29
N VAL A 89 4.85 -16.26 -23.71
CA VAL A 89 6.24 -16.68 -23.86
C VAL A 89 7.12 -15.80 -22.98
N CYS A 90 8.04 -16.41 -22.25
CA CYS A 90 9.04 -15.71 -21.46
C CYS A 90 10.43 -16.12 -21.96
N LEU A 91 11.12 -15.18 -22.61
CA LEU A 91 12.45 -15.42 -23.15
C LEU A 91 13.50 -15.38 -22.03
N LEU A 92 14.27 -16.47 -21.91
CA LEU A 92 15.35 -16.64 -20.93
C LEU A 92 14.89 -16.46 -19.47
N GLY A 93 13.72 -16.97 -19.13
CA GLY A 93 13.19 -16.90 -17.77
C GLY A 93 12.00 -17.84 -17.53
N SER A 94 11.32 -17.60 -16.43
CA SER A 94 10.17 -18.33 -15.94
C SER A 94 9.01 -17.38 -15.61
N PHE A 95 7.81 -17.95 -15.57
CA PHE A 95 6.62 -17.21 -15.19
C PHE A 95 6.45 -17.20 -13.67
N ARG A 96 6.12 -16.04 -13.10
CA ARG A 96 5.70 -15.92 -11.70
C ARG A 96 4.30 -15.33 -11.64
N TYR A 97 3.45 -15.93 -10.83
CA TYR A 97 2.06 -15.51 -10.71
C TYR A 97 1.88 -14.59 -9.51
N GLY A 98 0.97 -13.65 -9.64
CA GLY A 98 0.66 -12.68 -8.61
C GLY A 98 -0.70 -12.04 -8.81
N SER A 99 -0.83 -10.84 -8.25
CA SER A 99 -2.08 -10.08 -8.24
C SER A 99 -1.90 -8.75 -8.95
N ALA A 100 -2.71 -8.49 -9.99
CA ALA A 100 -2.79 -7.20 -10.68
C ALA A 100 -3.79 -6.28 -9.98
N GLY A 101 -3.36 -5.05 -9.73
CA GLY A 101 -4.19 -4.02 -9.14
C GLY A 101 -3.38 -2.80 -8.73
N THR A 102 -4.04 -1.89 -8.01
CA THR A 102 -3.37 -0.78 -7.33
C THR A 102 -3.12 -1.20 -5.89
N PHE A 103 -1.85 -1.17 -5.50
CA PHE A 103 -1.38 -1.54 -4.18
C PHE A 103 -0.92 -0.29 -3.43
N THR A 104 -1.25 -0.21 -2.15
CA THR A 104 -0.73 0.80 -1.22
C THR A 104 0.21 0.12 -0.24
N MET A 105 1.27 0.82 0.15
CA MET A 105 2.19 0.30 1.16
C MET A 105 1.57 0.45 2.56
N VAL A 106 1.79 -0.56 3.41
CA VAL A 106 1.40 -0.58 4.83
C VAL A 106 2.63 -0.32 5.70
N GLU A 107 2.54 0.70 6.54
CA GLU A 107 3.60 1.10 7.47
C GLU A 107 3.78 0.06 8.58
N CYS A 108 5.03 -0.21 8.98
CA CYS A 108 5.36 -1.15 10.07
C CYS A 108 5.02 -0.56 11.43
N ASP A 109 5.43 0.68 11.67
CA ASP A 109 5.43 1.32 12.99
C ASP A 109 4.12 2.07 13.24
N LEU A 110 3.07 1.30 13.52
CA LEU A 110 1.88 1.87 14.17
C LEU A 110 2.20 2.39 15.58
N ASP A 111 3.23 1.82 16.22
CA ASP A 111 3.61 2.13 17.60
C ASP A 111 4.14 3.55 17.79
N ASP A 112 4.78 4.14 16.77
CA ASP A 112 5.28 5.53 16.82
C ASP A 112 4.17 6.58 16.95
N HIS A 113 2.92 6.19 16.72
CA HIS A 113 1.75 7.07 16.87
C HIS A 113 0.93 6.76 18.14
N THR A 114 1.25 5.67 18.86
CA THR A 114 0.50 5.26 20.07
C THR A 114 0.65 6.23 21.24
N TRP A 115 1.80 6.92 21.35
CA TRP A 115 2.04 7.88 22.42
C TRP A 115 1.06 9.06 22.38
N LEU A 116 0.65 9.48 21.17
CA LEU A 116 -0.29 10.58 20.99
C LEU A 116 -1.68 10.18 21.52
N PHE A 117 -2.15 8.98 21.17
CA PHE A 117 -3.40 8.43 21.70
C PHE A 117 -3.34 8.22 23.20
N GLY A 118 -2.22 7.72 23.72
CA GLY A 118 -1.98 7.58 25.16
C GLY A 118 -2.01 8.91 25.90
N ALA A 119 -1.36 9.95 25.35
CA ALA A 119 -1.37 11.30 25.91
C ALA A 119 -2.78 11.90 25.91
N ALA A 120 -3.54 11.74 24.82
CA ALA A 120 -4.92 12.22 24.74
C ALA A 120 -5.82 11.55 25.77
N ALA A 121 -5.76 10.21 25.87
CA ALA A 121 -6.52 9.45 26.87
C ALA A 121 -6.16 9.85 28.31
N GLY A 122 -4.87 10.05 28.60
CA GLY A 122 -4.40 10.52 29.90
C GLY A 122 -4.96 11.91 30.26
N LEU A 123 -4.94 12.85 29.31
CA LEU A 123 -5.44 14.20 29.52
C LEU A 123 -6.97 14.21 29.77
N PHE A 124 -7.72 13.44 28.99
CA PHE A 124 -9.16 13.25 29.21
C PHE A 124 -9.47 12.62 30.58
N GLY A 125 -8.69 11.62 31.00
CA GLY A 125 -8.82 11.00 32.32
C GLY A 125 -8.65 12.00 33.46
N ILE A 126 -7.61 12.84 33.40
CA ILE A 126 -7.34 13.89 34.41
C ILE A 126 -8.48 14.91 34.49
N LEU A 127 -9.04 15.33 33.34
CA LEU A 127 -10.15 16.29 33.31
C LEU A 127 -11.42 15.72 33.97
N ILE A 128 -11.72 14.44 33.76
CA ILE A 128 -12.88 13.77 34.38
C ILE A 128 -12.68 13.67 35.90
N ILE A 129 -11.51 13.24 36.37
CA ILE A 129 -11.21 13.12 37.81
C ILE A 129 -11.34 14.49 38.49
N ARG A 130 -10.77 15.55 37.88
CA ARG A 130 -10.87 16.91 38.42
C ARG A 130 -12.29 17.44 38.48
N LYS A 131 -13.16 17.04 37.55
CA LYS A 131 -14.58 17.43 37.57
C LYS A 131 -15.36 16.71 38.67
N ARG A 132 -15.00 15.44 38.98
CA ARG A 132 -15.64 14.67 40.06
C ARG A 132 -15.25 15.17 41.46
N ASN A 133 -13.99 15.57 41.66
CA ASN A 133 -13.51 16.06 42.97
C ASN A 133 -13.88 17.52 43.30
N LYS A 134 -14.59 18.22 42.42
CA LYS A 134 -15.08 19.60 42.65
C LYS A 134 -16.61 19.67 42.89
N LEU A 135 -17.27 18.52 42.97
CA LEU A 135 -18.63 18.34 43.48
C LEU A 135 -18.55 17.76 44.89
#